data_AF-A0A0L8AJ31-F1
#
_entry.id   AF-A0A0L8AJ31-F1
#
_cell.length_a   1.000
_cell.length_b   1.000
_cell.length_c   1.000
_cell.angle_alpha   90.00
_cell.angle_beta   90.00
_cell.angle_gamma   90.00
#
_symmetry.space_group_name_H-M   'P 1'
#
loop_
_entity.id
_entity.type
_entity.pdbx_description
1 polymer ?
#
loop_
_entity_poly.entity_id
_entity_poly.type
_entity_poly.pdbx_seq_one_letter_code
_entity_poly.pdbx_strand_id
1 'polypeptide(L)'
;MRRVKQIILSAILLTVFNVTAHAQCAMCRGTLESSVAGGDTTTASNLNIGILYLFVAPYILFAVLGYFWYRTSKRNGQKNKALSSITG
;
A
#
# COMPACT_ATOMS: atom_id res chain seq x y z
N MET A 1 10.31 -33.32 18.81
CA MET A 1 11.23 -32.26 19.27
C MET A 1 12.21 -31.74 18.22
N ARG A 2 12.75 -32.55 17.28
CA ARG A 2 13.72 -32.05 16.28
C ARG A 2 13.18 -30.93 15.39
N ARG A 3 11.93 -31.04 14.91
CA ARG A 3 11.28 -30.01 14.09
C ARG A 3 11.00 -28.71 14.86
N VAL A 4 10.55 -28.82 16.11
CA VAL A 4 10.30 -27.66 16.98
C VAL A 4 11.61 -26.94 17.30
N LYS A 5 12.71 -27.68 17.58
CA LYS A 5 14.03 -27.08 17.74
C LYS A 5 14.50 -26.34 16.48
N GLN A 6 14.25 -26.89 15.29
CA GLN A 6 14.59 -26.21 14.04
C GLN A 6 13.78 -24.93 13.82
N ILE A 7 12.49 -24.94 14.12
CA ILE A 7 11.62 -23.75 14.01
C ILE A 7 12.04 -22.67 15.01
N ILE A 8 12.35 -23.05 16.25
CA ILE A 8 12.85 -22.13 17.27
C ILE A 8 14.20 -21.56 16.86
N LEU A 9 15.11 -22.39 16.35
CA LEU A 9 16.43 -21.96 15.89
C LEU A 9 16.32 -20.99 14.71
N SER A 10 15.44 -21.27 13.74
CA SER A 10 15.22 -20.37 12.59
C SER A 10 14.59 -19.04 13.01
N ALA A 11 13.66 -19.06 13.97
CA ALA A 11 13.03 -17.85 14.49
C ALA A 11 14.04 -16.95 15.24
N ILE A 12 14.91 -17.56 16.06
CA ILE A 12 16.00 -16.84 16.74
C ILE A 12 17.00 -16.28 15.73
N LEU A 13 17.33 -17.03 14.67
CA LEU A 13 18.25 -16.57 13.64
C LEU A 13 17.68 -15.34 12.91
N LEU A 14 16.40 -15.36 12.55
CA LEU A 14 15.71 -14.25 11.89
C LEU A 14 15.67 -12.97 12.74
N THR A 15 15.56 -13.09 14.07
CA THR A 15 15.56 -11.91 14.97
C THR A 15 16.94 -11.35 15.22
N VAL A 16 17.99 -12.18 15.19
CA VAL A 16 19.39 -11.72 15.32
C VAL A 16 19.88 -11.07 14.02
N PHE A 17 19.40 -11.51 12.85
CA PHE A 17 19.64 -10.88 11.55
C PHE A 17 18.63 -9.76 11.24
N ASN A 18 18.25 -8.94 12.22
CA ASN A 18 17.65 -7.64 11.95
C ASN A 18 18.72 -6.72 11.36
N VAL A 19 18.96 -6.87 10.05
CA VAL A 19 19.79 -5.95 9.28
C VAL A 19 19.15 -4.58 9.40
N THR A 20 19.93 -3.61 9.89
CA THR A 20 19.56 -2.19 9.85
C THR A 20 18.93 -1.88 8.51
N ALA A 21 17.77 -1.22 8.51
CA ALA A 21 16.94 -0.99 7.33
C ALA A 21 17.61 -0.02 6.33
N HIS A 22 18.77 -0.37 5.81
CA HIS A 22 19.30 0.17 4.57
C HIS A 22 18.56 -0.50 3.44
N ALA A 23 17.83 0.30 2.66
CA ALA A 23 16.84 -0.15 1.70
C ALA A 23 17.37 -1.30 0.81
N GLN A 24 16.72 -2.45 0.89
CA GLN A 24 17.11 -3.72 0.27
C GLN A 24 16.81 -3.80 -1.24
N CYS A 25 16.54 -2.67 -1.89
CA CYS A 25 16.20 -2.61 -3.31
C CYS A 25 17.07 -1.55 -3.98
N ALA A 26 17.76 -1.91 -5.07
CA ALA A 26 18.65 -1.02 -5.82
C ALA A 26 17.96 0.30 -6.24
N MET A 27 16.65 0.25 -6.48
CA MET A 27 15.83 1.42 -6.80
C MET A 27 15.70 2.41 -5.63
N CYS A 28 15.51 1.92 -4.41
CA CYS A 28 15.40 2.77 -3.23
C CYS A 28 16.77 3.37 -2.87
N ARG A 29 17.86 2.62 -3.08
CA ARG A 29 19.22 3.09 -2.86
C ARG A 29 19.62 4.20 -3.84
N GLY A 30 19.35 4.04 -5.14
CA GLY A 30 19.69 5.03 -6.17
C GLY A 30 19.00 6.37 -5.96
N THR A 31 17.73 6.37 -5.55
CA THR A 31 16.99 7.62 -5.25
C THR A 31 17.52 8.32 -4.00
N LEU A 32 17.90 7.56 -2.96
CA LEU A 32 18.49 8.12 -1.74
C LEU A 32 19.89 8.70 -1.98
N GLU A 33 20.76 7.97 -2.70
CA GLU A 33 22.12 8.43 -3.02
C GLU A 33 22.07 9.69 -3.89
N SER A 34 21.13 9.79 -4.84
CA SER A 34 20.92 10.98 -5.67
C SER A 34 20.44 12.19 -4.86
N SER A 35 19.58 11.97 -3.86
CA SER A 35 19.03 13.03 -3.00
C SER A 35 20.08 13.57 -2.01
N VAL A 36 20.91 12.67 -1.46
CA VAL A 36 22.02 13.05 -0.55
C VAL A 36 23.15 13.73 -1.32
N ALA A 37 23.48 13.26 -2.53
CA ALA A 37 24.47 13.92 -3.40
C ALA A 37 24.03 15.34 -3.84
N GLY A 38 22.72 15.60 -3.88
CA GLY A 38 22.14 16.93 -4.12
C GLY A 38 22.08 17.86 -2.89
N GLY A 39 22.50 17.40 -1.71
CA GLY A 39 22.54 18.21 -0.48
C GLY A 39 21.30 18.12 0.41
N ASP A 40 20.27 17.37 0.03
CA ASP A 40 18.99 17.27 0.76
C ASP A 40 18.95 16.04 1.68
N THR A 41 19.43 16.22 2.91
CA THR A 41 19.43 15.18 3.97
C THR A 41 18.04 14.93 4.59
N THR A 42 17.10 15.87 4.44
CA THR A 42 15.71 15.77 4.88
C THR A 42 14.92 14.72 4.09
N THR A 43 15.26 14.51 2.82
CA THR A 43 14.63 13.52 1.94
C THR A 43 14.91 12.07 2.39
N ALA A 44 16.07 11.82 3.02
CA ALA A 44 16.43 10.51 3.56
C ALA A 44 15.58 10.12 4.80
N SER A 45 15.19 11.09 5.61
CA SER A 45 14.28 10.89 6.76
C SER A 45 12.82 10.64 6.34
N ASN A 46 12.42 11.13 5.16
CA ASN A 46 11.04 11.10 4.66
C ASN A 46 10.68 9.85 3.84
N LEU A 47 11.59 8.89 3.68
CA LEU A 47 11.33 7.66 2.91
C LEU A 47 10.16 6.82 3.45
N ASN A 48 9.98 6.77 4.78
CA ASN A 48 8.86 6.07 5.41
C ASN A 48 7.49 6.73 5.09
N ILE A 49 7.48 8.04 4.82
CA ILE A 49 6.27 8.75 4.38
C ILE A 49 6.01 8.47 2.90
N GLY A 50 7.06 8.39 2.08
CA GLY A 50 6.96 8.06 0.65
C GLY A 50 6.31 6.70 0.38
N ILE A 51 6.67 5.66 1.15
CA ILE A 51 6.05 4.33 0.99
C ILE A 51 4.60 4.30 1.45
N LEU A 52 4.27 4.96 2.57
CA LEU A 52 2.88 5.11 3.02
C LEU A 52 2.04 5.86 1.98
N TYR A 53 2.58 6.90 1.35
CA TYR A 53 1.88 7.66 0.31
C TYR A 53 1.56 6.82 -0.93
N LEU A 54 2.53 6.01 -1.40
CA LEU A 54 2.34 5.10 -2.53
C LEU A 54 1.33 3.98 -2.25
N PHE A 55 1.27 3.47 -1.01
CA PHE A 55 0.25 2.50 -0.62
C PHE A 55 -1.14 3.12 -0.45
N VAL A 56 -1.25 4.33 0.09
CA VAL A 56 -2.55 5.00 0.33
C VAL A 56 -3.23 5.44 -0.97
N ALA A 57 -2.46 5.88 -1.98
CA ALA A 57 -2.96 6.36 -3.26
C ALA A 57 -3.92 5.38 -3.97
N PRO A 58 -3.60 4.08 -4.18
CA PRO A 58 -4.51 3.15 -4.84
C PRO A 58 -5.80 2.93 -4.03
N TYR A 59 -5.75 2.88 -2.70
CA TYR A 59 -6.96 2.70 -1.89
C TYR A 59 -7.92 3.87 -2.00
N ILE A 60 -7.41 5.11 -2.00
CA ILE A 60 -8.23 6.31 -2.19
C ILE A 60 -8.85 6.29 -3.59
N LEU A 61 -8.06 5.97 -4.63
CA LEU A 61 -8.56 5.89 -6.00
C LEU A 61 -9.72 4.89 -6.13
N PHE A 62 -9.57 3.68 -5.60
CA PHE A 62 -10.63 2.67 -5.62
C PHE A 62 -11.86 3.09 -4.81
N ALA A 63 -11.69 3.73 -3.65
CA ALA A 63 -12.80 4.23 -2.84
C ALA A 63 -13.63 5.28 -3.59
N VAL A 64 -12.97 6.21 -4.28
CA VAL A 64 -13.62 7.24 -5.09
C VAL A 64 -14.40 6.62 -6.25
N LEU A 65 -13.76 5.73 -7.02
CA LEU A 65 -14.42 5.04 -8.14
C LEU A 65 -15.62 4.21 -7.66
N GLY A 66 -15.46 3.46 -6.56
CA GLY A 66 -16.53 2.67 -5.95
C GLY A 66 -17.70 3.54 -5.48
N TYR A 67 -17.43 4.70 -4.89
CA TYR A 67 -18.47 5.64 -4.46
C TYR A 67 -19.28 6.19 -5.64
N PHE A 68 -18.61 6.62 -6.71
CA PHE A 68 -19.28 7.12 -7.91
C PHE A 68 -20.10 6.03 -8.62
N TRP A 69 -19.56 4.82 -8.70
CA TRP A 69 -20.27 3.67 -9.26
C TRP A 69 -21.52 3.33 -8.45
N TYR A 70 -21.40 3.25 -7.11
CA TYR A 70 -22.53 2.98 -6.22
C TYR A 70 -23.63 4.04 -6.34
N ARG A 71 -23.25 5.32 -6.36
CA ARG A 71 -24.20 6.45 -6.50
C ARG A 71 -24.97 6.39 -7.82
N THR A 72 -24.30 6.07 -8.93
CA THR A 72 -24.92 5.94 -10.25
C THR A 72 -25.81 4.70 -10.33
N SER A 73 -25.33 3.56 -9.83
CA SER A 73 -26.08 2.30 -9.81
C SER A 73 -27.38 2.43 -9.02
N LYS A 74 -27.35 3.07 -7.85
CA LYS A 74 -28.55 3.31 -7.02
C LYS A 74 -29.58 4.21 -7.73
N ARG A 75 -29.14 5.26 -8.43
CA ARG A 75 -30.03 6.13 -9.22
C ARG A 75 -30.69 5.38 -10.38
N ASN A 76 -29.93 4.54 -11.07
CA ASN A 76 -30.46 3.75 -12.19
C ASN A 76 -31.41 2.65 -11.73
N GLY A 77 -31.14 2.01 -10.58
CA GLY A 77 -32.06 1.06 -9.96
C GLY A 77 -33.41 1.67 -9.58
N GLN A 78 -33.43 2.92 -9.11
CA GLN A 78 -34.69 3.64 -8.83
C GLN A 78 -35.46 4.00 -10.10
N LYS A 79 -34.75 4.45 -11.15
CA LYS A 79 -35.36 4.73 -12.46
C LYS A 79 -36.00 3.50 -13.09
N ASN A 80 -35.33 2.34 -13.02
CA ASN A 80 -35.87 1.09 -13.55
C ASN A 80 -37.11 0.61 -12.79
N LYS A 81 -37.15 0.78 -11.45
CA LYS A 81 -38.36 0.50 -10.66
C LYS A 81 -39.52 1.43 -11.00
N ALA A 82 -39.24 2.73 -11.16
CA ALA A 82 -40.26 3.70 -11.56
C ALA A 82 -40.80 3.42 -12.97
N LEU A 83 -39.93 3.08 -13.92
CA LEU A 83 -40.32 2.73 -15.29
C LEU A 83 -41.13 1.43 -15.33
N SER A 84 -40.71 0.39 -14.59
CA SER A 84 -41.45 -0.87 -14.49
C SER A 84 -42.84 -0.70 -13.86
N SER A 85 -43.07 0.34 -13.05
CA SER A 85 -44.38 0.65 -12.47
C SER A 85 -45.32 1.38 -13.44
N ILE A 86 -44.80 1.92 -14.54
CA ILE A 86 -45.60 2.66 -15.54
C ILE A 86 -45.93 1.75 -16.74
N THR A 87 -45.04 0.81 -17.07
CA THR A 87 -45.22 -0.12 -18.20
C THR A 87 -45.89 -1.45 -17.81
N GLY A 88 -46.33 -1.60 -16.55
CA GLY A 88 -46.99 -2.79 -16.01
C GLY A 88 -48.47 -2.57 -15.73
#